data_AF-A0A9P8ZMX1-F1
#
_entry.id   AF-A0A9P8ZMX1-F1
#
_cell.length_a   1.000
_cell.length_b   1.000
_cell.length_c   1.000
_cell.angle_alpha   90.00
_cell.angle_beta   90.00
_cell.angle_gamma   90.00
#
_symmetry.space_group_name_H-M   'P 1'
#
loop_
_entity.id
_entity.type
_entity.pdbx_description
1 polymer ?
#
loop_
_entity_poly.entity_id
_entity_poly.type
_entity_poly.pdbx_seq_one_letter_code
_entity_poly.pdbx_strand_id
1 'polypeptide(L)'
;MHKFLHRFMPPTPTSLTGTVQAHRFLLLLRHNLSPNAASFPAKLNESVQGHRVSAMTRIATRRGWNMLVNVGHINQGLLHHQDPTEERAILFDTTLRKTWKVKGLKTDKLMEGLVDATNVALASSDPVEASSNAVELDDIFEDELFRGTVQPVEELSETHIFVCTHGSRDCRCGETGGAVLEELHRHLAQNERTRVRANEIAHVGQHKFAANVLLYPTGDWFGLITASHVPSLLQYAHHVAALNGLSESLPPPPPELVPHWRGGRGLNKAGQLAAIAQWRDDIENSGRQLPVLQA
;
A
#
# COMPACT_ATOMS: atom_id res chain seq x y z
N MET A 1 26.41 -44.22 15.55
CA MET A 1 26.85 -42.89 15.05
C MET A 1 26.38 -42.81 13.60
N HIS A 2 25.24 -42.24 13.26
CA HIS A 2 24.99 -40.79 13.17
C HIS A 2 23.49 -40.49 13.29
N LYS A 3 23.16 -39.51 14.15
CA LYS A 3 21.93 -38.73 14.13
C LYS A 3 21.98 -37.73 12.96
N PHE A 4 20.83 -37.36 12.38
CA PHE A 4 20.29 -35.98 12.22
C PHE A 4 19.38 -35.82 10.98
N LEU A 5 18.17 -35.30 11.27
CA LEU A 5 17.31 -34.43 10.45
C LEU A 5 16.36 -35.06 9.41
N HIS A 6 15.22 -35.53 9.93
CA HIS A 6 13.96 -35.12 9.31
C HIS A 6 13.88 -33.58 9.37
N ARG A 7 14.22 -32.94 8.25
CA ARG A 7 14.01 -31.51 8.05
C ARG A 7 12.50 -31.29 7.98
N PHE A 8 11.94 -30.76 9.06
CA PHE A 8 10.61 -30.18 9.06
C PHE A 8 10.48 -29.28 7.82
N MET A 9 9.57 -29.61 6.91
CA MET A 9 9.14 -28.66 5.89
C MET A 9 8.55 -27.45 6.63
N PRO A 10 9.00 -26.21 6.36
CA PRO A 10 8.27 -25.06 6.85
C PRO A 10 6.87 -25.13 6.23
N PRO A 11 5.79 -24.97 7.02
CA PRO A 11 4.45 -24.89 6.46
C PRO A 11 4.39 -23.74 5.45
N THR A 12 3.70 -23.98 4.35
CA THR A 12 3.28 -22.97 3.36
C THR A 12 2.85 -21.70 4.08
N PRO A 13 3.24 -20.49 3.62
CA PRO A 13 2.91 -19.25 4.32
C PRO A 13 1.41 -19.00 4.25
N THR A 14 0.68 -19.52 5.23
CA THR A 14 -0.70 -19.18 5.52
C THR A 14 -0.72 -17.73 5.96
N SER A 15 -1.31 -16.81 5.19
CA SER A 15 -1.66 -15.48 5.72
C SER A 15 -2.31 -15.65 7.10
N LEU A 16 -1.89 -14.88 8.10
CA LEU A 16 -2.74 -14.76 9.29
C LEU A 16 -4.02 -14.07 8.84
N THR A 17 -5.14 -14.44 9.47
CA THR A 17 -6.39 -13.71 9.29
C THR A 17 -6.14 -12.25 9.64
N GLY A 18 -6.08 -11.38 8.64
CA GLY A 18 -5.80 -9.96 8.84
C GLY A 18 -4.38 -9.49 8.61
N THR A 19 -3.45 -10.30 8.12
CA THR A 19 -2.18 -9.76 7.62
C THR A 19 -2.23 -9.39 6.14
N VAL A 20 -1.34 -8.52 5.70
CA VAL A 20 -1.15 -8.11 4.30
C VAL A 20 -0.09 -9.00 3.65
N GLN A 21 -0.33 -9.39 2.41
CA GLN A 21 0.64 -10.16 1.64
C GLN A 21 1.91 -9.31 1.39
N ALA A 22 3.07 -9.95 1.52
CA ALA A 22 4.33 -9.32 1.18
C ALA A 22 4.28 -8.83 -0.27
N HIS A 23 4.65 -7.57 -0.49
CA HIS A 23 4.80 -6.96 -1.80
C HIS A 23 5.93 -5.94 -1.74
N ARG A 24 6.68 -5.79 -2.83
CA ARG A 24 7.71 -4.76 -2.96
C ARG A 24 7.14 -3.50 -3.58
N PHE A 25 6.32 -3.66 -4.62
CA PHE A 25 5.80 -2.54 -5.38
C PHE A 25 4.31 -2.33 -5.13
N LEU A 26 3.90 -1.07 -5.06
CA LEU A 26 2.52 -0.66 -5.31
C LEU A 26 2.50 0.23 -6.55
N LEU A 27 1.82 -0.21 -7.60
CA LEU A 27 1.43 0.62 -8.72
C LEU A 27 0.02 1.15 -8.46
N LEU A 28 -0.07 2.43 -8.14
CA LEU A 28 -1.35 3.12 -7.96
C LEU A 28 -1.76 3.79 -9.27
N LEU A 29 -2.87 3.35 -9.83
CA LEU A 29 -3.52 3.98 -10.97
C LEU A 29 -4.44 5.10 -10.46
N ARG A 30 -4.20 6.33 -10.92
CA ARG A 30 -4.99 7.48 -10.50
C ARG A 30 -6.34 7.48 -11.20
N HIS A 31 -7.38 7.76 -10.44
CA HIS A 31 -8.75 7.95 -10.93
C HIS A 31 -9.28 9.35 -10.57
N ASN A 32 -10.13 9.90 -11.43
CA ASN A 32 -10.68 11.24 -11.26
C ASN A 32 -11.86 11.28 -10.28
N LEU A 33 -12.56 10.17 -10.11
CA LEU A 33 -13.61 10.03 -9.09
C LEU A 33 -13.02 9.48 -7.79
N SER A 34 -13.40 10.11 -6.68
CA SER A 34 -13.23 9.58 -5.32
C SER A 34 -13.86 8.19 -5.19
N PRO A 35 -13.18 7.21 -4.56
CA PRO A 35 -13.77 5.91 -4.19
C PRO A 35 -15.02 5.99 -3.31
N ASN A 36 -15.24 7.10 -2.60
CA ASN A 36 -16.43 7.32 -1.79
C ASN A 36 -17.60 7.93 -2.60
N ALA A 37 -17.36 8.41 -3.83
CA ALA A 37 -18.41 9.00 -4.65
C ALA A 37 -19.46 7.94 -5.01
N ALA A 38 -20.75 8.32 -5.01
CA ALA A 38 -21.85 7.43 -5.41
C ALA A 38 -21.70 6.92 -6.86
N SER A 39 -21.04 7.71 -7.72
CA SER A 39 -20.73 7.36 -9.10
C SER A 39 -19.50 6.46 -9.23
N PHE A 40 -18.83 6.08 -8.14
CA PHE A 40 -17.71 5.15 -8.13
C PHE A 40 -18.25 3.69 -8.03
N PRO A 41 -18.06 2.86 -9.07
CA PRO A 41 -18.61 1.50 -9.11
C PRO A 41 -18.19 0.60 -7.95
N ALA A 42 -19.14 -0.22 -7.48
CA ALA A 42 -18.93 -1.17 -6.38
C ALA A 42 -18.02 -2.37 -6.73
N LYS A 43 -17.85 -2.69 -8.02
CA LYS A 43 -17.09 -3.85 -8.52
C LYS A 43 -16.46 -3.58 -9.87
N LEU A 44 -15.35 -4.29 -10.15
CA LEU A 44 -14.80 -4.39 -11.50
C LEU A 44 -15.83 -5.14 -12.34
N ASN A 45 -16.30 -4.51 -13.41
CA ASN A 45 -17.07 -5.21 -14.41
C ASN A 45 -16.20 -6.34 -14.99
N GLU A 46 -16.79 -7.49 -15.35
CA GLU A 46 -16.15 -8.63 -16.02
C GLU A 46 -15.73 -8.31 -17.48
N SER A 47 -15.29 -7.09 -17.71
CA SER A 47 -14.80 -6.61 -18.99
C SER A 47 -13.35 -7.06 -19.23
N VAL A 48 -12.83 -6.70 -20.41
CA VAL A 48 -11.42 -6.81 -20.79
C VAL A 48 -10.47 -6.18 -19.76
N GLN A 49 -10.93 -5.29 -18.88
CA GLN A 49 -10.07 -4.51 -17.98
C GLN A 49 -9.69 -5.23 -16.69
N GLY A 50 -10.63 -5.97 -16.06
CA GLY A 50 -10.30 -6.86 -14.95
C GLY A 50 -9.26 -7.92 -15.36
N HIS A 51 -9.35 -8.39 -16.62
CA HIS A 51 -8.34 -9.24 -17.24
C HIS A 51 -6.99 -8.55 -17.41
N ARG A 52 -6.95 -7.23 -17.69
CA ARG A 52 -5.70 -6.47 -17.87
C ARG A 52 -4.98 -6.21 -16.56
N VAL A 53 -5.66 -5.76 -15.51
CA VAL A 53 -5.03 -5.62 -14.18
C VAL A 53 -4.60 -6.98 -13.63
N SER A 54 -5.42 -8.02 -13.83
CA SER A 54 -5.05 -9.40 -13.51
C SER A 54 -3.83 -9.86 -14.31
N ALA A 55 -3.75 -9.56 -15.60
CA ALA A 55 -2.57 -9.87 -16.42
C ALA A 55 -1.33 -9.10 -15.96
N MET A 56 -1.46 -7.82 -15.59
CA MET A 56 -0.37 -7.00 -15.05
C MET A 56 0.23 -7.64 -13.80
N THR A 57 -0.63 -8.00 -12.85
CA THR A 57 -0.19 -8.74 -11.66
C THR A 57 0.45 -10.07 -12.04
N ARG A 58 -0.16 -10.89 -12.91
CA ARG A 58 0.40 -12.21 -13.29
C ARG A 58 1.80 -12.10 -13.87
N ILE A 59 2.02 -11.13 -14.75
CA ILE A 59 3.31 -10.92 -15.39
C ILE A 59 4.33 -10.48 -14.34
N ALA A 60 3.99 -9.48 -13.51
CA ALA A 60 4.85 -9.02 -12.43
C ALA A 60 5.19 -10.15 -11.43
N THR A 61 4.22 -11.00 -11.08
CA THR A 61 4.44 -12.17 -10.22
C THR A 61 5.36 -13.19 -10.89
N ARG A 62 5.14 -13.54 -12.17
CA ARG A 62 6.01 -14.48 -12.92
C ARG A 62 7.46 -14.01 -13.02
N ARG A 63 7.68 -12.69 -12.99
CA ARG A 63 9.01 -12.06 -13.02
C ARG A 63 9.62 -11.81 -11.64
N GLY A 64 8.92 -12.19 -10.56
CA GLY A 64 9.40 -12.03 -9.19
C GLY A 64 9.29 -10.59 -8.64
N TRP A 65 8.61 -9.67 -9.34
CA TRP A 65 8.51 -8.27 -8.92
C TRP A 65 7.64 -8.08 -7.69
N ASN A 66 6.71 -9.00 -7.44
CA ASN A 66 5.82 -8.96 -6.29
C ASN A 66 5.11 -7.59 -6.12
N MET A 67 4.28 -7.26 -7.11
CA MET A 67 3.63 -5.96 -7.26
C MET A 67 2.13 -6.04 -6.91
N LEU A 68 1.65 -5.07 -6.15
CA LEU A 68 0.23 -4.75 -6.02
C LEU A 68 -0.14 -3.69 -7.04
N VAL A 69 -1.30 -3.85 -7.68
CA VAL A 69 -1.92 -2.81 -8.49
C VAL A 69 -3.21 -2.39 -7.82
N ASN A 70 -3.37 -1.09 -7.59
CA ASN A 70 -4.60 -0.54 -7.02
C ASN A 70 -5.01 0.76 -7.74
N VAL A 71 -6.23 1.22 -7.48
CA VAL A 71 -6.79 2.47 -7.99
C VAL A 71 -6.95 3.44 -6.83
N GLY A 72 -6.60 4.70 -7.01
CA GLY A 72 -6.77 5.71 -5.96
C GLY A 72 -7.13 7.08 -6.50
N HIS A 73 -7.61 7.94 -5.62
CA HIS A 73 -7.90 9.33 -5.91
C HIS A 73 -6.95 10.23 -5.13
N ILE A 74 -6.15 10.99 -5.88
CA ILE A 74 -5.17 11.94 -5.36
C ILE A 74 -5.67 13.34 -5.66
N ASN A 75 -5.91 14.11 -4.60
CA ASN A 75 -6.54 15.42 -4.70
C ASN A 75 -5.59 16.43 -5.36
N GLN A 76 -6.06 17.13 -6.40
CA GLN A 76 -5.24 17.92 -7.32
C GLN A 76 -4.53 19.13 -6.70
N GLY A 77 -5.04 19.66 -5.57
CA GLY A 77 -4.50 20.87 -4.94
C GLY A 77 -3.08 20.74 -4.37
N LEU A 78 -2.48 19.55 -4.41
CA LEU A 78 -1.17 19.25 -3.81
C LEU A 78 -0.05 19.02 -4.83
N LEU A 79 -0.35 19.08 -6.14
CA LEU A 79 0.62 18.88 -7.21
C LEU A 79 0.66 20.11 -8.11
N HIS A 80 1.80 20.81 -8.11
CA HIS A 80 2.06 21.93 -9.01
C HIS A 80 2.32 21.46 -10.45
N HIS A 81 1.45 20.69 -11.09
CA HIS A 81 1.51 20.47 -12.54
C HIS A 81 0.11 20.19 -13.13
N GLN A 82 -0.24 20.94 -14.18
CA GLN A 82 -1.59 21.09 -14.71
C GLN A 82 -1.93 20.12 -15.86
N ASP A 83 -1.14 19.06 -16.10
CA ASP A 83 -1.45 18.08 -17.16
C ASP A 83 -2.08 16.79 -16.58
N PRO A 84 -3.42 16.67 -16.59
CA PRO A 84 -4.12 15.45 -16.16
C PRO A 84 -3.86 14.22 -17.04
N THR A 85 -3.13 14.35 -18.16
CA THR A 85 -2.71 13.22 -19.00
C THR A 85 -1.36 12.63 -18.62
N GLU A 86 -0.50 13.37 -17.92
CA GLU A 86 0.85 12.93 -17.52
C GLU A 86 0.87 12.20 -16.16
N GLU A 87 -0.04 12.53 -15.25
CA GLU A 87 -0.02 12.05 -13.87
C GLU A 87 -1.03 10.94 -13.60
N ARG A 88 -0.91 9.83 -14.33
CA ARG A 88 -1.95 8.79 -14.27
C ARG A 88 -1.58 7.54 -13.48
N ALA A 89 -0.31 7.37 -13.13
CA ALA A 89 0.11 6.33 -12.22
C ALA A 89 1.30 6.76 -11.36
N ILE A 90 1.35 6.21 -10.15
CA ILE A 90 2.46 6.37 -9.20
C ILE A 90 2.96 4.98 -8.82
N LEU A 91 4.27 4.79 -8.88
CA LEU A 91 4.94 3.59 -8.42
C LEU A 91 5.58 3.86 -7.06
N PHE A 92 5.32 2.99 -6.09
CA PHE A 92 6.00 2.98 -4.79
C PHE A 92 6.85 1.72 -4.69
N ASP A 93 8.13 1.85 -4.32
CA ASP A 93 9.02 0.74 -3.98
C ASP A 93 9.30 0.77 -2.49
N THR A 94 8.82 -0.24 -1.76
CA THR A 94 8.99 -0.32 -0.30
C THR A 94 10.40 -0.68 0.14
N THR A 95 11.17 -1.33 -0.75
CA THR A 95 12.56 -1.71 -0.50
C THR A 95 13.46 -0.50 -0.66
N LEU A 96 13.36 0.20 -1.79
CA LEU A 96 14.12 1.44 -2.05
C LEU A 96 13.56 2.64 -1.29
N ARG A 97 12.34 2.55 -0.78
CA ARG A 97 11.61 3.61 -0.06
C ARG A 97 11.48 4.88 -0.90
N LYS A 98 11.18 4.66 -2.18
CA LYS A 98 11.08 5.69 -3.19
C LYS A 98 9.72 5.65 -3.86
N THR A 99 9.33 6.82 -4.33
CA THR A 99 8.06 7.08 -5.00
C THR A 99 8.37 7.71 -6.34
N TRP A 100 7.70 7.27 -7.40
CA TRP A 100 7.88 7.83 -8.74
C TRP A 100 6.57 8.10 -9.44
N LYS A 101 6.51 9.23 -10.15
CA LYS A 101 5.51 9.44 -11.19
C LYS A 101 5.86 8.61 -12.41
N VAL A 102 4.84 7.95 -12.96
CA VAL A 102 4.98 7.07 -14.12
C VAL A 102 4.31 7.74 -15.33
N LYS A 103 5.11 8.04 -16.37
CA LYS A 103 4.62 8.59 -17.65
C LYS A 103 4.39 7.48 -18.66
N GLY A 104 3.64 7.76 -19.73
CA GLY A 104 3.49 6.86 -20.88
C GLY A 104 2.51 5.71 -20.68
N LEU A 105 2.15 5.41 -19.44
CA LEU A 105 1.05 4.50 -19.13
C LEU A 105 -0.27 5.17 -19.55
N LYS A 106 -0.82 4.75 -20.70
CA LYS A 106 -2.14 5.18 -21.17
C LYS A 106 -3.22 4.61 -20.25
N THR A 107 -3.40 5.22 -19.08
CA THR A 107 -4.36 4.70 -18.13
C THR A 107 -5.78 4.92 -18.60
N ASP A 108 -6.12 5.87 -19.48
CA ASP A 108 -7.49 5.99 -20.00
C ASP A 108 -8.05 4.68 -20.52
N LYS A 109 -7.27 3.94 -21.33
CA LYS A 109 -7.69 2.63 -21.84
C LYS A 109 -7.63 1.52 -20.79
N LEU A 110 -6.87 1.72 -19.70
CA LEU A 110 -6.79 0.80 -18.56
C LEU A 110 -7.84 1.12 -17.49
N MET A 111 -8.35 2.35 -17.44
CA MET A 111 -9.18 2.96 -16.41
C MET A 111 -10.62 3.18 -16.87
N GLU A 112 -10.86 3.31 -18.17
CA GLU A 112 -12.19 3.24 -18.78
C GLU A 112 -12.81 1.91 -18.37
N GLY A 113 -13.74 1.93 -17.41
CA GLY A 113 -14.40 0.75 -16.83
C GLY A 113 -13.62 -0.03 -15.76
N LEU A 114 -12.38 0.36 -15.42
CA LEU A 114 -11.62 -0.23 -14.33
C LEU A 114 -11.92 0.50 -13.03
N VAL A 115 -12.84 -0.07 -12.28
CA VAL A 115 -13.22 0.45 -10.99
C VAL A 115 -13.36 -0.73 -10.04
N ASP A 116 -12.65 -0.67 -8.90
CA ASP A 116 -12.47 -1.72 -7.87
C ASP A 116 -11.24 -2.62 -8.03
N ALA A 117 -10.04 -2.07 -7.91
CA ALA A 117 -8.87 -2.93 -7.67
C ALA A 117 -8.84 -3.38 -6.20
N THR A 118 -9.62 -4.41 -5.83
CA THR A 118 -9.21 -5.26 -4.69
C THR A 118 -7.80 -5.73 -5.00
N ASN A 119 -6.82 -5.42 -4.13
CA ASN A 119 -5.41 -5.78 -4.31
C ASN A 119 -5.29 -7.06 -5.15
N VAL A 120 -4.93 -6.91 -6.43
CA VAL A 120 -4.70 -8.09 -7.25
C VAL A 120 -3.29 -8.51 -6.90
N ALA A 121 -3.16 -9.18 -5.75
CA ALA A 121 -2.14 -10.18 -5.55
C ALA A 121 -2.84 -11.48 -5.91
N LEU A 122 -2.60 -11.99 -7.11
CA LEU A 122 -3.02 -13.36 -7.37
C LEU A 122 -2.20 -14.20 -6.41
N ALA A 123 -2.91 -14.81 -5.44
CA ALA A 123 -2.43 -15.99 -4.77
C ALA A 123 -2.10 -17.01 -5.87
N SER A 124 -0.87 -16.98 -6.39
CA SER A 124 -0.33 -18.16 -7.03
C SER A 124 -0.24 -19.18 -5.91
N SER A 125 -1.05 -20.21 -6.01
CA SER A 125 -0.98 -21.42 -5.20
C SER A 125 0.37 -22.13 -5.32
N ASP A 126 1.28 -21.63 -6.15
CA ASP A 126 2.67 -22.05 -6.20
C ASP A 126 3.55 -21.02 -5.48
N PRO A 127 4.31 -21.43 -4.45
CA PRO A 127 5.33 -20.58 -3.85
C PRO A 127 6.44 -20.36 -4.88
N VAL A 128 6.42 -19.22 -5.56
CA VAL A 128 7.62 -18.71 -6.21
C VAL A 128 8.52 -18.24 -5.08
N GLU A 129 9.64 -18.93 -4.88
CA GLU A 129 10.71 -18.45 -4.02
C GLU A 129 11.00 -17.00 -4.43
N ALA A 130 10.87 -16.07 -3.47
CA ALA A 130 11.29 -14.71 -3.67
C ALA A 130 12.81 -14.74 -3.92
N SER A 131 13.19 -14.80 -5.19
CA SER A 131 14.55 -14.65 -5.64
C SER A 131 15.01 -13.27 -5.17
N SER A 132 16.08 -13.24 -4.39
CA SER A 132 16.76 -12.04 -3.91
C SER A 132 17.47 -11.27 -5.03
N ASN A 133 17.17 -11.57 -6.30
CA ASN A 133 17.76 -10.85 -7.42
C ASN A 133 17.15 -9.46 -7.44
N ALA A 134 18.00 -8.44 -7.37
CA ALA A 134 17.61 -7.05 -7.53
C ALA A 134 16.88 -6.91 -8.87
N VAL A 135 15.56 -6.76 -8.81
CA VAL A 135 14.78 -6.30 -9.94
C VAL A 135 15.09 -4.82 -10.10
N GLU A 136 15.72 -4.46 -11.22
CA GLU A 136 15.94 -3.08 -11.61
C GLU A 136 14.63 -2.47 -12.10
N LEU A 137 14.41 -1.19 -11.82
CA LEU A 137 13.21 -0.49 -12.27
C LEU A 137 13.10 -0.53 -13.80
N ASP A 138 14.21 -0.41 -14.51
CA ASP A 138 14.25 -0.43 -15.99
C ASP A 138 13.65 -1.72 -16.57
N ASP A 139 13.90 -2.88 -15.94
CA ASP A 139 13.30 -4.16 -16.34
C ASP A 139 11.76 -4.17 -16.19
N ILE A 140 11.22 -3.41 -15.22
CA ILE A 140 9.77 -3.27 -15.02
C ILE A 140 9.13 -2.59 -16.21
N PHE A 141 9.84 -1.66 -16.82
CA PHE A 141 9.34 -0.68 -17.77
C PHE A 141 9.54 -1.06 -19.24
N GLU A 142 10.44 -2.01 -19.55
CA GLU A 142 10.70 -2.48 -20.93
C GLU A 142 9.77 -3.61 -21.43
N ASP A 143 8.87 -4.16 -20.60
CA ASP A 143 8.08 -5.37 -20.91
C ASP A 143 6.86 -5.13 -21.84
N GLU A 144 6.31 -6.20 -22.44
CA GLU A 144 5.11 -6.18 -23.28
C GLU A 144 3.89 -5.52 -22.62
N LEU A 145 3.81 -5.59 -21.29
CA LEU A 145 2.78 -4.94 -20.49
C LEU A 145 2.83 -3.40 -20.56
N PHE A 146 4.04 -2.88 -20.76
CA PHE A 146 4.42 -1.47 -20.76
C PHE A 146 4.98 -1.03 -22.12
N ARG A 147 4.64 -1.75 -23.19
CA ARG A 147 5.18 -1.62 -24.57
C ARG A 147 5.02 -0.27 -25.27
N GLY A 148 4.48 0.75 -24.61
CA GLY A 148 4.73 2.14 -24.97
C GLY A 148 5.51 2.77 -23.83
N THR A 149 6.71 3.31 -24.11
CA THR A 149 7.65 3.95 -23.16
C THR A 149 7.02 4.38 -21.83
N VAL A 150 6.85 3.41 -20.91
CA VAL A 150 6.44 3.70 -19.55
C VAL A 150 7.71 3.86 -18.78
N GLN A 151 8.00 5.02 -18.23
CA GLN A 151 9.22 5.24 -17.47
C GLN A 151 8.90 6.06 -16.21
N PRO A 152 9.62 5.85 -15.10
CA PRO A 152 9.65 6.81 -14.01
C PRO A 152 10.21 8.10 -14.56
N VAL A 153 9.50 9.21 -14.38
CA VAL A 153 9.94 10.51 -14.91
C VAL A 153 10.29 11.50 -13.82
N GLU A 154 9.83 11.26 -12.60
CA GLU A 154 10.05 12.16 -11.47
C GLU A 154 10.02 11.35 -10.17
N GLU A 155 11.11 11.42 -9.40
CA GLU A 155 11.14 10.91 -8.02
C GLU A 155 10.47 11.92 -7.09
N LEU A 156 9.49 11.45 -6.29
CA LEU A 156 8.76 12.27 -5.34
C LEU A 156 9.31 12.08 -3.93
N SER A 157 9.50 13.19 -3.22
CA SER A 157 9.97 13.22 -1.82
C SER A 157 8.82 13.28 -0.81
N GLU A 158 7.64 12.80 -1.20
CA GLU A 158 6.39 12.85 -0.43
C GLU A 158 6.11 11.52 0.27
N THR A 159 5.44 11.60 1.42
CA THR A 159 4.89 10.45 2.14
C THR A 159 3.38 10.44 1.96
N HIS A 160 2.84 9.33 1.46
CA HIS A 160 1.42 9.20 1.17
C HIS A 160 0.74 8.30 2.20
N ILE A 161 -0.34 8.81 2.78
CA ILE A 161 -1.31 8.06 3.56
C ILE A 161 -2.49 7.78 2.63
N PHE A 162 -2.78 6.52 2.34
CA PHE A 162 -3.95 6.11 1.58
C PHE A 162 -4.99 5.50 2.50
N VAL A 163 -6.21 6.02 2.46
CA VAL A 163 -7.34 5.50 3.23
C VAL A 163 -8.33 4.83 2.28
N CYS A 164 -8.70 3.59 2.58
CA CYS A 164 -9.73 2.90 1.82
C CYS A 164 -11.09 3.51 2.14
N THR A 165 -11.68 4.25 1.20
CA THR A 165 -12.96 4.96 1.34
C THR A 165 -14.07 4.39 0.45
N HIS A 166 -13.88 3.19 -0.10
CA HIS A 166 -14.77 2.60 -1.10
C HIS A 166 -16.14 2.15 -0.51
N GLY A 167 -17.05 3.11 -0.32
CA GLY A 167 -18.32 2.92 0.37
C GLY A 167 -19.35 2.05 -0.36
N SER A 168 -19.36 2.06 -1.70
CA SER A 168 -20.25 1.22 -2.50
C SER A 168 -19.87 -0.27 -2.45
N ARG A 169 -18.62 -0.58 -2.08
CA ARG A 169 -18.13 -1.96 -1.86
C ARG A 169 -18.41 -2.48 -0.45
N ASP A 170 -18.20 -1.65 0.56
CA ASP A 170 -18.50 -1.95 1.97
C ASP A 170 -18.73 -0.65 2.74
N CYS A 171 -19.85 -0.55 3.45
CA CYS A 171 -20.22 0.67 4.18
C CYS A 171 -19.17 1.06 5.22
N ARG A 172 -18.48 0.11 5.87
CA ARG A 172 -17.43 0.42 6.85
C ARG A 172 -16.22 1.09 6.21
N CYS A 173 -15.90 0.74 4.96
CA CYS A 173 -14.87 1.43 4.21
C CYS A 173 -15.28 2.88 3.91
N GLY A 174 -16.51 3.10 3.47
CA GLY A 174 -17.02 4.46 3.20
C GLY A 174 -17.15 5.32 4.46
N GLU A 175 -17.76 4.78 5.51
CA GLU A 175 -18.06 5.49 6.76
C GLU A 175 -16.81 5.69 7.61
N THR A 176 -16.21 4.61 8.12
CA THR A 176 -15.03 4.70 9.00
C THR A 176 -13.83 5.23 8.25
N GLY A 177 -13.62 4.80 6.99
CA GLY A 177 -12.55 5.32 6.15
C GLY A 177 -12.74 6.81 5.82
N GLY A 178 -13.97 7.22 5.51
CA GLY A 178 -14.30 8.63 5.29
C GLY A 178 -14.00 9.50 6.50
N ALA A 179 -14.41 9.08 7.70
CA ALA A 179 -14.14 9.79 8.95
C ALA A 179 -12.64 9.94 9.25
N VAL A 180 -11.84 8.90 8.99
CA VAL A 180 -10.38 8.95 9.15
C VAL A 180 -9.75 9.93 8.15
N LEU A 181 -10.22 9.93 6.90
CA LEU A 181 -9.69 10.81 5.88
C LEU A 181 -10.02 12.28 6.15
N GLU A 182 -11.25 12.58 6.56
CA GLU A 182 -11.68 13.92 6.94
C GLU A 182 -10.80 14.48 8.07
N GLU A 183 -10.56 13.68 9.09
CA GLU A 183 -9.71 14.05 10.22
C GLU A 183 -8.24 14.25 9.82
N LEU A 184 -7.71 13.45 8.89
CA LEU A 184 -6.39 13.66 8.30
C LEU A 184 -6.32 15.00 7.56
N HIS A 185 -7.31 15.30 6.71
CA HIS A 185 -7.37 16.56 5.96
C HIS A 185 -7.48 17.77 6.89
N ARG A 186 -8.27 17.68 7.95
CA ARG A 186 -8.40 18.76 8.95
C ARG A 186 -7.06 19.13 9.59
N HIS A 187 -6.22 18.15 9.92
CA HIS A 187 -4.89 18.41 10.47
C HIS A 187 -3.91 18.89 9.40
N LEU A 188 -3.89 18.26 8.22
CA LEU A 188 -2.95 18.62 7.16
C LEU A 188 -3.21 20.02 6.57
N ALA A 189 -4.45 20.49 6.58
CA ALA A 189 -4.81 21.85 6.16
C ALA A 189 -4.14 22.95 7.00
N GLN A 190 -3.65 22.62 8.21
CA GLN A 190 -2.95 23.57 9.07
C GLN A 190 -1.51 23.85 8.62
N ASN A 191 -0.96 23.04 7.72
CA ASN A 191 0.42 23.18 7.23
C ASN A 191 0.55 22.78 5.76
N GLU A 192 0.35 23.74 4.86
CA GLU A 192 0.47 23.54 3.41
C GLU A 192 1.88 23.12 2.97
N ARG A 193 2.92 23.36 3.78
CA ARG A 193 4.32 23.02 3.48
C ARG A 193 4.70 21.59 3.86
N THR A 194 3.79 20.83 4.45
CA THR A 194 4.02 19.42 4.77
C THR A 194 4.37 18.61 3.52
N ARG A 195 5.23 17.59 3.65
CA ARG A 195 5.49 16.56 2.62
C ARG A 195 4.59 15.33 2.77
N VAL A 196 3.65 15.36 3.71
CA VAL A 196 2.67 14.29 3.93
C VAL A 196 1.40 14.59 3.15
N ARG A 197 0.87 13.57 2.45
CA ARG A 197 -0.33 13.64 1.62
C ARG A 197 -1.33 12.58 2.07
N ALA A 198 -2.58 12.97 2.32
CA ALA A 198 -3.65 12.02 2.62
C ALA A 198 -4.59 11.90 1.42
N ASN A 199 -4.74 10.67 0.91
CA ASN A 199 -5.43 10.37 -0.34
C ASN A 199 -6.36 9.17 -0.16
N GLU A 200 -7.23 8.97 -1.13
CA GLU A 200 -8.14 7.83 -1.16
C GLU A 200 -7.55 6.68 -1.97
N ILE A 201 -7.85 5.46 -1.55
CA ILE A 201 -7.61 4.25 -2.33
C ILE A 201 -8.91 3.45 -2.43
N ALA A 202 -9.08 2.77 -3.56
CA ALA A 202 -10.17 1.83 -3.76
C ALA A 202 -10.07 0.67 -2.76
N HIS A 203 -11.07 -0.20 -2.78
CA HIS A 203 -11.12 -1.31 -1.84
C HIS A 203 -9.83 -2.14 -1.90
N VAL A 204 -9.14 -2.33 -0.79
CA VAL A 204 -7.86 -3.08 -0.73
C VAL A 204 -8.02 -4.53 -0.26
N GLY A 205 -9.26 -5.00 -0.09
CA GLY A 205 -9.57 -6.29 0.51
C GLY A 205 -9.67 -6.23 2.05
N GLN A 206 -10.20 -7.30 2.65
CA GLN A 206 -10.30 -7.46 4.11
C GLN A 206 -11.02 -6.28 4.80
N HIS A 207 -12.20 -5.86 4.30
CA HIS A 207 -13.02 -4.78 4.89
C HIS A 207 -13.39 -4.98 6.37
N LYS A 208 -13.22 -6.19 6.91
CA LYS A 208 -13.45 -6.46 8.34
C LYS A 208 -12.47 -5.71 9.25
N PHE A 209 -11.37 -5.20 8.68
CA PHE A 209 -10.42 -4.32 9.36
C PHE A 209 -10.54 -2.87 8.88
N ALA A 210 -11.68 -2.45 8.31
CA ALA A 210 -11.88 -1.05 7.99
C ALA A 210 -11.84 -0.19 9.28
N ALA A 211 -11.27 1.03 9.25
CA ALA A 211 -10.60 1.64 8.11
C ALA A 211 -9.22 1.02 7.85
N ASN A 212 -8.96 0.64 6.59
CA ASN A 212 -7.62 0.25 6.16
C ASN A 212 -6.85 1.51 5.75
N VAL A 213 -5.64 1.66 6.27
CA VAL A 213 -4.75 2.80 6.01
C VAL A 213 -3.38 2.29 5.58
N LEU A 214 -2.85 2.80 4.47
CA LEU A 214 -1.57 2.40 3.90
C LEU A 214 -0.63 3.60 3.93
N LEU A 215 0.59 3.43 4.41
CA LEU A 215 1.63 4.45 4.41
C LEU A 215 2.72 4.08 3.41
N TYR A 216 3.00 4.96 2.46
CA TYR A 216 4.10 4.83 1.51
C TYR A 216 5.05 6.02 1.60
N PRO A 217 6.35 5.81 1.36
CA PRO A 217 6.94 4.63 0.71
C PRO A 217 7.34 3.48 1.66
N THR A 218 7.06 3.54 2.97
CA THR A 218 7.41 2.43 3.87
C THR A 218 6.64 1.14 3.57
N GLY A 219 5.45 1.26 2.99
CA GLY A 219 4.55 0.15 2.71
C GLY A 219 3.91 -0.42 3.97
N ASP A 220 3.76 0.36 5.04
CA ASP A 220 3.06 -0.08 6.26
C ASP A 220 1.55 -0.08 6.02
N TRP A 221 0.87 -1.16 6.45
CA TRP A 221 -0.58 -1.26 6.38
C TRP A 221 -1.14 -1.35 7.79
N PHE A 222 -2.19 -0.58 8.04
CA PHE A 222 -2.92 -0.55 9.29
C PHE A 222 -4.39 -0.87 9.05
N GLY A 223 -5.06 -1.44 10.04
CA GLY A 223 -6.50 -1.65 10.03
C GLY A 223 -7.13 -1.37 11.39
N LEU A 224 -8.46 -1.33 11.42
CA LEU A 224 -9.26 -0.88 12.56
C LEU A 224 -8.86 0.54 13.00
N ILE A 225 -8.41 1.36 12.04
CA ILE A 225 -8.07 2.74 12.30
C ILE A 225 -9.37 3.55 12.44
N THR A 226 -9.33 4.50 13.35
CA THR A 226 -10.40 5.45 13.66
C THR A 226 -9.80 6.86 13.71
N ALA A 227 -10.66 7.89 13.75
CA ALA A 227 -10.21 9.29 13.82
C ALA A 227 -9.28 9.56 15.02
N SER A 228 -9.45 8.88 16.15
CA SER A 228 -8.58 9.05 17.34
C SER A 228 -7.12 8.66 17.12
N HIS A 229 -6.84 7.82 16.11
CA HIS A 229 -5.48 7.39 15.76
C HIS A 229 -4.77 8.37 14.81
N VAL A 230 -5.47 9.35 14.24
CA VAL A 230 -4.91 10.27 13.24
C VAL A 230 -3.70 11.06 13.75
N PRO A 231 -3.67 11.59 15.00
CA PRO A 231 -2.48 12.26 15.50
C PRO A 231 -1.22 11.37 15.47
N SER A 232 -1.33 10.11 15.89
CA SER A 232 -0.22 9.15 15.85
C SER A 232 0.17 8.78 14.40
N LEU A 233 -0.80 8.63 13.50
CA LEU A 233 -0.54 8.38 12.07
C LEU A 233 0.23 9.53 11.42
N LEU A 234 -0.15 10.77 11.71
CA LEU A 234 0.53 11.96 11.19
C LEU A 234 1.93 12.10 11.77
N GLN A 235 2.10 11.90 13.09
CA GLN A 235 3.42 11.88 13.71
C GLN A 235 4.34 10.87 13.01
N TYR A 236 3.83 9.66 12.76
CA TYR A 236 4.58 8.62 12.08
C TYR A 236 4.92 9.01 10.63
N ALA A 237 3.94 9.51 9.88
CA ALA A 237 4.14 9.94 8.50
C ALA A 237 5.15 11.09 8.38
N HIS A 238 5.11 12.07 9.30
CA HIS A 238 6.09 13.16 9.32
C HIS A 238 7.50 12.66 9.65
N HIS A 239 7.63 11.72 10.59
CA HIS A 239 8.92 11.08 10.88
C HIS A 239 9.46 10.39 9.64
N VAL A 240 8.65 9.57 8.96
CA VAL A 240 9.03 8.90 7.72
C VAL A 240 9.44 9.91 6.64
N ALA A 241 8.65 10.97 6.44
CA ALA A 241 8.95 12.01 5.48
C ALA A 241 10.31 12.67 5.78
N ALA A 242 10.58 12.98 7.05
CA ALA A 242 11.84 13.61 7.48
C ALA A 242 13.08 12.76 7.13
N LEU A 243 12.96 11.43 7.10
CA LEU A 243 14.06 10.54 6.72
C LEU A 243 14.37 10.60 5.21
N ASN A 244 13.41 10.95 4.36
CA ASN A 244 13.60 11.10 2.91
C ASN A 244 14.33 9.93 2.22
N GLY A 245 14.09 8.68 2.66
CA GLY A 245 14.78 7.49 2.14
C GLY A 245 16.26 7.34 2.57
N LEU A 246 16.79 8.24 3.41
CA LEU A 246 18.20 8.26 3.83
C LEU A 246 18.54 7.30 4.97
N SER A 247 17.54 6.81 5.71
CA SER A 247 17.77 5.88 6.81
C SER A 247 17.94 4.45 6.31
N GLU A 248 18.91 3.70 6.83
CA GLU A 248 19.05 2.27 6.53
C GLU A 248 17.90 1.44 7.13
N SER A 249 17.35 1.87 8.28
CA SER A 249 16.24 1.19 8.96
C SER A 249 14.96 2.03 8.97
N LEU A 250 13.82 1.36 8.87
CA LEU A 250 12.52 2.02 9.04
C LEU A 250 12.22 2.19 10.53
N PRO A 251 11.75 3.37 10.97
CA PRO A 251 11.31 3.54 12.34
C PRO A 251 10.14 2.59 12.66
N PRO A 252 10.02 2.13 13.92
CA PRO A 252 8.83 1.41 14.34
C PRO A 252 7.60 2.33 14.28
N PRO A 253 6.38 1.80 14.07
CA PRO A 253 5.17 2.58 14.28
C PRO A 253 5.10 3.07 15.73
N PRO A 254 4.44 4.21 16.00
CA PRO A 254 4.07 4.62 17.35
C PRO A 254 3.37 3.49 18.12
N PRO A 255 3.57 3.37 19.44
CA PRO A 255 2.99 2.30 20.25
C PRO A 255 1.49 2.13 20.07
N GLU A 256 0.76 3.23 19.88
CA GLU A 256 -0.69 3.24 19.68
C GLU A 256 -1.11 2.59 18.36
N LEU A 257 -0.23 2.55 17.37
CA LEU A 257 -0.50 1.97 16.05
C LEU A 257 0.02 0.55 15.90
N VAL A 258 0.90 0.07 16.79
CA VAL A 258 1.46 -1.29 16.73
C VAL A 258 0.36 -2.37 16.75
N PRO A 259 -0.69 -2.31 17.59
CA PRO A 259 -1.78 -3.29 17.56
C PRO A 259 -2.58 -3.28 16.25
N HIS A 260 -2.60 -2.14 15.57
CA HIS A 260 -3.32 -1.94 14.32
C HIS A 260 -2.51 -2.31 13.08
N TRP A 261 -1.21 -2.60 13.22
CA TRP A 261 -0.34 -2.93 12.11
C TRP A 261 -0.65 -4.32 11.56
N ARG A 262 -0.90 -4.37 10.25
CA ARG A 262 -1.33 -5.57 9.52
C ARG A 262 -0.23 -6.16 8.64
N GLY A 263 0.99 -5.63 8.68
CA GLY A 263 2.08 -6.05 7.80
C GLY A 263 2.47 -4.98 6.81
N GLY A 264 3.44 -5.30 5.94
CA GLY A 264 4.01 -4.31 5.03
C GLY A 264 5.52 -4.39 4.91
N ARG A 265 6.13 -3.32 4.40
CA ARG A 265 7.59 -3.13 4.32
C ARG A 265 8.34 -4.19 3.49
N GLY A 266 7.67 -4.83 2.53
CA GLY A 266 8.24 -5.97 1.79
C GLY A 266 8.43 -7.24 2.63
N LEU A 267 7.99 -7.26 3.89
CA LEU A 267 8.21 -8.38 4.79
C LEU A 267 7.25 -9.54 4.49
N ASN A 268 7.80 -10.75 4.41
CA ASN A 268 7.03 -11.98 4.48
C ASN A 268 6.43 -12.18 5.88
N LYS A 269 5.56 -13.19 6.04
CA LYS A 269 4.86 -13.48 7.30
C LYS A 269 5.81 -13.62 8.50
N ALA A 270 6.93 -14.34 8.34
CA ALA A 270 7.89 -14.53 9.43
C ALA A 270 8.55 -13.21 9.83
N GLY A 271 8.93 -12.39 8.84
CA GLY A 271 9.45 -11.04 9.08
C GLY A 271 8.45 -10.10 9.75
N GLN A 272 7.16 -10.17 9.36
CA GLN A 272 6.10 -9.38 10.00
C GLN A 272 5.92 -9.76 11.47
N LEU A 273 5.91 -11.07 11.78
CA LEU A 273 5.81 -11.56 13.16
C LEU A 273 7.02 -11.16 14.00
N ALA A 274 8.23 -11.27 13.45
CA ALA A 274 9.45 -10.85 14.13
C ALA A 274 9.47 -9.34 14.42
N ALA A 275 9.01 -8.52 13.48
CA ALA A 275 8.92 -7.07 13.67
C ALA A 275 7.94 -6.70 14.80
N ILE A 276 6.75 -7.30 14.82
CA ILE A 276 5.77 -7.07 15.90
C ILE A 276 6.34 -7.50 17.25
N ALA A 277 6.98 -8.67 17.32
CA ALA A 277 7.57 -9.16 18.56
C ALA A 277 8.64 -8.19 19.08
N GLN A 278 9.55 -7.76 18.21
CA GLN A 278 10.59 -6.80 18.58
C GLN A 278 9.99 -5.47 19.08
N TRP A 279 9.00 -4.91 18.38
CA TRP A 279 8.39 -3.66 18.80
C TRP A 279 7.66 -3.77 20.14
N ARG A 280 7.03 -4.93 20.42
CA ARG A 280 6.40 -5.19 21.72
C ARG A 280 7.43 -5.18 22.84
N ASP A 281 8.52 -5.92 22.66
CA ASP A 281 9.60 -5.99 23.63
C ASP A 281 10.20 -4.60 23.89
N ASP A 282 10.44 -3.81 22.83
CA ASP A 282 10.99 -2.46 22.95
C ASP A 282 10.04 -1.51 23.72
N ILE A 283 8.74 -1.61 23.49
CA ILE A 283 7.72 -0.81 24.16
C ILE A 283 7.65 -1.16 25.64
N GLU A 284 7.57 -2.45 25.96
CA GLU A 284 7.54 -2.95 27.34
C GLU A 284 8.79 -2.55 28.11
N ASN A 285 9.98 -2.70 27.49
CA ASN A 285 11.25 -2.29 28.08
C ASN A 285 11.36 -0.77 28.29
N SER A 286 10.59 0.04 27.54
CA SER A 286 10.50 1.49 27.75
C SER A 286 9.55 1.90 28.89
N GLY A 287 8.93 0.94 29.59
CA GLY A 287 7.95 1.18 30.65
C GLY A 287 6.58 1.64 30.15
N ARG A 288 6.32 1.54 28.84
CA ARG A 288 5.03 1.85 28.22
C ARG A 288 4.21 0.57 28.05
N GLN A 289 2.89 0.67 28.18
CA GLN A 289 1.98 -0.44 27.90
C GLN A 289 1.29 -0.23 26.55
N LEU A 290 1.08 -1.32 25.82
CA LEU A 290 0.32 -1.30 24.57
C LEU A 290 -1.18 -1.16 24.85
N PRO A 291 -1.91 -0.39 24.03
CA PRO A 291 -3.36 -0.37 24.12
C PRO A 291 -3.93 -1.76 23.79
N VAL A 292 -4.88 -2.20 24.61
CA VAL A 292 -5.60 -3.45 24.38
C VAL A 292 -6.66 -3.20 23.30
N LEU A 293 -6.59 -3.94 22.19
CA LEU A 293 -7.64 -3.91 21.17
C LEU A 293 -8.94 -4.44 21.78
N GLN A 294 -9.97 -3.60 21.84
CA GLN A 294 -11.33 -4.06 22.09
C GLN A 294 -11.85 -4.73 20.81
N ALA A 295 -12.29 -5.98 20.93
CA ALA A 295 -12.75 -6.82 19.82
C ALA A 295 -14.08 -6.36 19.23
#